data_AF-A0A822XHN3-F1
#
_entry.id   AF-A0A822XHN3-F1
#
_cell.length_a   1.000
_cell.length_b   1.000
_cell.length_c   1.000
_cell.angle_alpha   90.00
_cell.angle_beta   90.00
_cell.angle_gamma   90.00
#
_symmetry.space_group_name_H-M   'P 1'
#
loop_
_entity.id
_entity.type
_entity.pdbx_description
1 polymer ?
#
loop_
_entity_poly.entity_id
_entity_poly.type
_entity_poly.pdbx_seq_one_letter_code
_entity_poly.pdbx_strand_id
1 'polypeptide(L)'
;MNENLEDASNELILTDDEVVRFQIGEVFAHMPREEVESRIEQMKEVTSKNLEKLEEEKDSVLAQMAELKRILYGKFKDSINLEED
;
A
#
# COMPACT_ATOMS: atom_id res chain seq x y z
N MET A 1 8.45 1.01 -2.79
CA MET A 1 7.61 0.46 -3.89
C MET A 1 6.85 1.58 -4.59
N ASN A 2 6.12 2.44 -3.86
CA ASN A 2 5.49 3.63 -4.48
C ASN A 2 6.53 4.62 -5.03
N GLU A 3 7.59 4.92 -4.25
CA GLU A 3 8.74 5.74 -4.70
C GLU A 3 9.41 5.14 -5.95
N ASN A 4 9.65 3.83 -5.98
CA ASN A 4 10.25 3.16 -7.13
C ASN A 4 9.39 3.27 -8.41
N LEU A 5 8.05 3.26 -8.30
CA LEU A 5 7.15 3.44 -9.44
C LEU A 5 7.13 4.91 -9.91
N GLU A 6 7.30 5.85 -8.99
CA GLU A 6 7.46 7.27 -9.30
C GLU A 6 8.77 7.52 -10.05
N ASP A 7 9.87 6.98 -9.55
CA ASP A 7 11.18 7.07 -10.20
C ASP A 7 11.16 6.44 -11.60
N ALA A 8 10.58 5.25 -11.75
CA ALA A 8 10.42 4.59 -13.04
C ALA A 8 9.56 5.41 -14.02
N SER A 9 8.49 6.06 -13.53
CA SER A 9 7.66 6.96 -14.33
C SER A 9 8.46 8.18 -14.81
N ASN A 10 9.29 8.76 -13.93
CA ASN A 10 10.13 9.91 -14.27
C ASN A 10 11.20 9.53 -15.29
N GLU A 11 11.85 8.37 -15.14
CA GLU A 11 12.81 7.86 -16.12
C GLU A 11 12.15 7.60 -17.49
N LEU A 12 10.91 7.10 -17.51
CA LEU A 12 10.16 6.83 -18.74
C LEU A 12 9.85 8.10 -19.53
N ILE A 13 9.66 9.23 -18.86
CA ILE A 13 9.46 10.55 -19.49
C ILE A 13 10.74 11.05 -20.17
N LEU A 14 11.91 10.66 -19.65
CA LEU A 14 13.21 11.12 -20.15
C LEU A 14 13.71 10.32 -21.36
N THR A 15 13.09 9.18 -21.70
CA THR A 15 13.49 8.38 -22.86
C THR A 15 12.72 8.77 -24.12
N ASP A 16 13.44 8.83 -25.24
CA ASP A 16 12.88 9.02 -26.58
C ASP A 16 12.47 7.69 -27.25
N ASP A 17 12.69 6.55 -26.59
CA ASP A 17 12.38 5.23 -27.12
C ASP A 17 10.86 4.96 -27.17
N GLU A 18 10.35 4.55 -28.33
CA GLU A 18 8.94 4.15 -28.48
C GLU A 18 8.63 2.79 -27.81
N VAL A 19 9.64 1.95 -27.65
CA VAL A 19 9.55 0.61 -27.05
C VAL A 19 10.59 0.49 -25.95
N VAL A 20 10.13 0.17 -24.74
CA VAL A 20 10.98 0.04 -23.55
C VAL A 20 10.93 -1.37 -23.00
N ARG A 21 11.94 -1.72 -22.18
CA ARG A 21 11.97 -2.99 -21.47
C ARG A 21 11.27 -2.85 -20.13
N PHE A 22 10.10 -3.49 -19.99
CA PHE A 22 9.35 -3.54 -18.75
C PHE A 22 9.64 -4.84 -17.99
N GLN A 23 9.97 -4.75 -16.70
CA GLN A 23 10.27 -5.92 -15.87
C GLN A 23 8.99 -6.56 -15.32
N ILE A 24 8.83 -7.86 -15.53
CA ILE A 24 7.74 -8.67 -14.97
C ILE A 24 8.36 -9.87 -14.27
N GLY A 25 8.40 -9.83 -12.93
CA GLY A 25 9.10 -10.84 -12.14
C GLY A 25 10.60 -10.87 -12.48
N GLU A 26 11.06 -11.98 -13.03
CA GLU A 26 12.48 -12.21 -13.39
C GLU A 26 12.79 -11.95 -14.88
N VAL A 27 11.81 -11.56 -15.69
CA VAL A 27 11.97 -11.34 -17.14
C VAL A 27 11.70 -9.89 -17.55
N PHE A 28 12.22 -9.50 -18.72
CA PHE A 28 11.93 -8.22 -19.35
C PHE A 28 11.16 -8.41 -20.65
N ALA A 29 10.04 -7.72 -20.80
CA ALA A 29 9.26 -7.67 -22.02
C ALA A 29 9.51 -6.34 -22.75
N HIS A 30 9.63 -6.38 -24.08
CA HIS A 30 9.64 -5.17 -24.89
C HIS A 30 8.19 -4.71 -25.08
N MET A 31 7.88 -3.51 -24.64
CA MET A 31 6.52 -3.00 -24.60
C MET A 31 6.48 -1.55 -25.10
N PRO A 32 5.41 -1.14 -25.80
CA PRO A 32 5.23 0.26 -26.18
C PRO A 32 5.24 1.16 -24.94
N ARG A 33 5.89 2.32 -25.04
CA ARG A 33 6.03 3.26 -23.93
C ARG A 33 4.69 3.64 -23.32
N GLU A 34 3.69 3.97 -24.16
CA GLU A 34 2.34 4.32 -23.72
C GLU A 34 1.66 3.21 -22.90
N GLU A 35 1.90 1.95 -23.26
CA GLU A 35 1.37 0.81 -22.49
C GLU A 35 2.04 0.71 -21.12
N VAL A 36 3.35 0.96 -21.05
CA VAL A 36 4.10 0.95 -19.79
C VAL A 36 3.67 2.10 -18.89
N GLU A 37 3.47 3.31 -19.44
CA GLU A 37 2.93 4.47 -18.70
C GLU A 37 1.58 4.13 -18.06
N SER A 38 0.65 3.58 -18.86
CA SER A 38 -0.67 3.18 -18.36
C SER A 38 -0.60 2.12 -17.26
N ARG A 39 0.30 1.13 -17.39
CA ARG A 39 0.51 0.09 -16.39
C ARG A 39 1.08 0.64 -15.09
N ILE A 40 2.08 1.53 -15.17
CA ILE A 40 2.67 2.16 -13.98
C ILE A 40 1.60 2.96 -13.24
N GLU A 41 0.77 3.72 -13.94
CA GLU A 41 -0.32 4.50 -13.32
C GLU A 41 -1.36 3.59 -12.64
N GLN A 42 -1.79 2.52 -13.31
CA GLN A 42 -2.69 1.54 -12.71
C GLN A 42 -2.09 0.89 -11.46
N MET A 43 -0.79 0.57 -11.47
CA MET A 43 -0.09 0.01 -10.32
C MET A 43 -0.04 0.99 -9.14
N LYS A 44 0.18 2.29 -9.39
CA LYS A 44 0.13 3.34 -8.37
C LYS A 44 -1.26 3.47 -7.77
N GLU A 45 -2.30 3.49 -8.61
CA GLU A 45 -3.70 3.59 -8.17
C GLU A 45 -4.11 2.40 -7.30
N VAL A 46 -3.81 1.17 -7.76
CA VAL A 46 -4.11 -0.06 -7.00
C VAL A 46 -3.36 -0.08 -5.67
N THR A 47 -2.09 0.31 -5.67
CA THR A 47 -1.27 0.37 -4.45
C THR A 47 -1.85 1.37 -3.45
N SER A 48 -2.25 2.55 -3.91
CA SER A 48 -2.85 3.60 -3.08
C SER A 48 -4.18 3.15 -2.47
N LYS A 49 -5.07 2.53 -3.26
CA LYS A 49 -6.34 1.99 -2.76
C LYS A 49 -6.16 0.87 -1.74
N ASN A 50 -5.16 0.00 -1.96
CA ASN A 50 -4.85 -1.05 -1.01
C ASN A 50 -4.31 -0.49 0.31
N LEU A 51 -3.52 0.58 0.25
CA LEU A 51 -3.02 1.26 1.45
C LEU A 51 -4.17 1.86 2.25
N GLU A 52 -5.05 2.64 1.60
CA GLU A 52 -6.24 3.24 2.23
C GLU A 52 -7.10 2.18 2.93
N LYS A 53 -7.37 1.07 2.24
CA LYS A 53 -8.12 -0.05 2.82
C LYS A 53 -7.44 -0.66 4.06
N LEU A 54 -6.12 -0.83 4.02
CA LEU A 54 -5.37 -1.37 5.16
C LEU A 54 -5.36 -0.41 6.35
N GLU A 55 -5.34 0.90 6.10
CA GLU A 55 -5.46 1.92 7.14
C GLU A 55 -6.84 1.89 7.79
N GLU A 56 -7.91 1.80 7.01
CA GLU A 56 -9.28 1.63 7.52
C GLU A 56 -9.44 0.36 8.36
N GLU A 57 -8.89 -0.77 7.89
CA GLU A 57 -8.91 -2.04 8.62
C GLU A 57 -8.16 -1.93 9.95
N LYS A 58 -6.98 -1.29 9.94
CA LYS A 58 -6.19 -1.03 11.16
C LYS A 58 -6.99 -0.20 12.16
N ASP A 59 -7.60 0.89 11.73
CA ASP A 59 -8.35 1.79 12.60
C ASP A 59 -9.59 1.08 13.20
N SER A 60 -10.26 0.26 12.40
CA SER A 60 -11.35 -0.60 12.87
C SER A 60 -10.90 -1.58 13.95
N VAL A 61 -9.76 -2.24 13.76
CA VAL A 61 -9.19 -3.16 14.76
C VAL A 61 -8.81 -2.42 16.05
N LEU A 62 -8.19 -1.24 15.94
CA LEU A 62 -7.85 -0.42 17.11
C LEU A 62 -9.10 0.02 17.88
N ALA A 63 -10.17 0.41 17.18
CA ALA A 63 -11.44 0.77 17.80
C ALA A 63 -12.08 -0.42 18.53
N GLN A 64 -12.08 -1.60 17.91
CA GLN A 64 -12.58 -2.84 18.54
C GLN A 64 -11.75 -3.20 19.78
N MET A 65 -10.43 -3.04 19.72
CA MET A 65 -9.54 -3.30 20.85
C MET A 65 -9.82 -2.33 22.00
N ALA A 66 -10.01 -1.03 21.72
CA ALA A 66 -10.34 -0.04 22.75
C ALA A 66 -11.67 -0.34 23.44
N GLU A 67 -12.70 -0.71 22.68
CA GLU A 67 -13.99 -1.12 23.22
C GLU A 67 -13.87 -2.39 24.08
N LEU A 68 -13.10 -3.38 23.64
CA LEU A 68 -12.88 -4.60 24.40
C LEU A 68 -12.14 -4.31 25.72
N LYS A 69 -11.09 -3.47 25.70
CA LYS A 69 -10.38 -3.03 26.91
C LYS A 69 -11.36 -2.37 27.88
N ARG A 70 -12.25 -1.49 27.41
CA ARG A 70 -13.30 -0.85 28.23
C ARG A 70 -14.23 -1.87 28.89
N ILE A 71 -14.72 -2.86 28.14
CA ILE A 71 -15.58 -3.92 28.67
C ILE A 71 -14.85 -4.71 29.77
N LEU A 72 -13.60 -5.07 29.54
CA LEU A 72 -12.80 -5.85 30.49
C LEU A 72 -12.55 -5.08 31.79
N TYR A 73 -12.15 -3.81 31.71
CA TYR A 73 -11.99 -2.97 32.91
C TYR A 73 -13.31 -2.75 33.65
N GLY A 74 -14.43 -2.60 32.95
CA GLY A 74 -15.75 -2.52 33.58
C GLY A 74 -16.11 -3.78 34.39
N LYS A 75 -15.68 -4.96 33.92
CA LYS A 75 -15.98 -6.25 34.55
C LYS A 75 -15.01 -6.65 35.66
N PHE A 76 -13.72 -6.42 35.44
CA PHE A 76 -12.65 -6.95 36.30
C PHE A 76 -11.95 -5.87 37.15
N LYS A 77 -12.13 -4.58 36.83
CA LYS A 77 -11.56 -3.43 37.54
C LYS A 77 -10.06 -3.65 37.83
N ASP A 78 -9.67 -3.54 39.10
CA ASP A 78 -8.30 -3.64 39.60
C ASP A 78 -7.72 -5.07 39.56
N SER A 79 -8.49 -6.05 39.07
CA SER A 79 -8.04 -7.45 38.96
C SER A 79 -7.21 -7.73 37.71
N ILE A 80 -7.10 -6.75 36.79
CA ILE A 80 -6.35 -6.87 35.52
C ILE A 80 -5.60 -5.57 35.20
N ASN A 81 -4.53 -5.67 34.39
CA ASN A 81 -3.85 -4.53 33.78
C ASN A 81 -3.61 -4.81 32.29
N LEU A 82 -4.15 -3.96 31.41
CA LEU A 82 -4.18 -4.11 29.94
C LEU A 82 -3.59 -2.89 29.20
N GLU A 83 -2.89 -2.00 29.90
CA GLU A 83 -2.15 -0.91 29.25
C GLU A 83 -0.99 -1.47 28.40
N GLU A 84 -0.72 -0.81 27.28
CA GLU A 84 0.44 -1.08 26.42
C GLU A 84 1.52 -0.01 26.74
N ASP A 85 2.80 -0.41 26.71
CA ASP A 85 3.93 0.52 26.59
C ASP A 85 3.89 1.27 25.23
#